data_AF-A0A2S9S1W1-F1
#
_entry.id   AF-A0A2S9S1W1-F1
#
_cell.length_a   1.000
_cell.length_b   1.000
_cell.length_c   1.000
_cell.angle_alpha   90.00
_cell.angle_beta   90.00
_cell.angle_gamma   90.00
#
_symmetry.space_group_name_H-M   'P 1'
#
loop_
_entity.id
_entity.type
_entity.pdbx_description
1 polymer ?
#
loop_
_entity_poly.entity_id
_entity_poly.type
_entity_poly.pdbx_seq_one_letter_code
_entity_poly.pdbx_strand_id
1 'polypeptide(L)'
;MNEINIKIPLHKFQTLMLCYVRETLNKSGKSVLICVKDVKEYWLVLNSYTRECIQHNVKSYVNDNGYLLKSDYFKDDLTAWSELANWINENRSSTSTTGTTAKPIVPVLPVINPKQMG
;
A
#
# COMPACT_ATOMS: atom_id res chain seq x y z
N MET A 1 -17.94 -12.00 -16.79
CA MET A 1 -16.92 -10.97 -16.52
C MET A 1 -15.58 -11.62 -16.81
N ASN A 2 -14.83 -11.15 -17.81
CA ASN A 2 -13.52 -11.75 -18.13
C ASN A 2 -12.50 -11.18 -17.16
N GLU A 3 -12.02 -12.01 -16.25
CA GLU A 3 -10.99 -11.64 -15.29
C GLU A 3 -9.61 -11.76 -15.96
N ILE A 4 -8.86 -10.66 -16.00
CA ILE A 4 -7.50 -10.64 -16.55
C ILE A 4 -6.53 -10.79 -15.38
N ASN A 5 -5.81 -11.92 -15.35
CA ASN A 5 -4.79 -12.17 -14.35
C ASN A 5 -3.45 -11.57 -14.77
N ILE A 6 -3.01 -10.51 -14.09
CA ILE A 6 -1.72 -9.87 -14.31
C ILE A 6 -0.74 -10.29 -13.20
N LYS A 7 0.42 -10.83 -13.58
CA LYS A 7 1.49 -11.17 -12.62
C LYS A 7 2.46 -9.99 -12.52
N ILE A 8 2.55 -9.40 -11.33
CA ILE A 8 3.49 -8.29 -11.04
C ILE A 8 4.48 -8.77 -9.98
N PRO A 9 5.80 -8.60 -10.19
CA PRO A 9 6.78 -8.84 -9.13
C PRO A 9 6.48 -7.98 -7.90
N LEU A 10 6.55 -8.56 -6.69
CA LEU A 10 6.22 -7.88 -5.44
C LEU A 10 6.96 -6.55 -5.25
N HIS A 11 8.26 -6.51 -5.57
CA HIS A 11 9.05 -5.27 -5.47
C HIS A 11 8.51 -4.18 -6.40
N LYS A 12 8.06 -4.52 -7.62
CA LYS A 12 7.45 -3.55 -8.54
C LYS A 12 6.11 -3.07 -8.01
N PHE A 13 5.28 -3.96 -7.46
CA PHE A 13 4.02 -3.58 -6.84
C PHE A 13 4.23 -2.60 -5.68
N GLN A 14 5.21 -2.83 -4.82
CA GLN A 14 5.55 -1.94 -3.71
C GLN A 14 6.01 -0.55 -4.20
N THR A 15 6.86 -0.49 -5.24
CA THR A 15 7.23 0.77 -5.89
C THR A 15 6.02 1.47 -6.48
N LEU A 16 5.14 0.75 -7.18
CA LEU A 16 3.92 1.30 -7.78
C LEU A 16 2.98 1.87 -6.72
N MET A 17 2.79 1.18 -5.59
CA MET A 17 1.97 1.71 -4.49
C MET A 17 2.55 3.00 -3.91
N LEU A 18 3.87 3.07 -3.72
CA LEU A 18 4.50 4.31 -3.23
C LEU A 18 4.32 5.47 -4.22
N CYS A 19 4.54 5.23 -5.51
CA CYS A 19 4.31 6.23 -6.55
C CYS A 19 2.84 6.65 -6.61
N TYR A 20 1.92 5.68 -6.57
CA TYR A 20 0.48 5.92 -6.58
C TYR A 20 0.04 6.84 -5.43
N VAL A 21 0.51 6.57 -4.21
CA VAL A 21 0.24 7.44 -3.05
C VAL A 21 0.77 8.84 -3.30
N ARG A 22 2.04 8.99 -3.68
CA ARG A 22 2.67 10.31 -3.91
C ARG A 22 1.92 11.15 -4.95
N GLU A 23 1.55 10.52 -6.06
CA GLU A 23 0.78 11.18 -7.13
C GLU A 23 -0.64 11.55 -6.69
N THR A 24 -1.21 10.86 -5.71
CA THR A 24 -2.58 11.10 -5.24
C THR A 24 -2.66 12.14 -4.13
N LEU A 25 -1.56 12.41 -3.42
CA LEU A 25 -1.53 13.43 -2.36
C LEU A 25 -2.05 14.79 -2.86
N ASN A 26 -1.66 15.21 -4.06
CA ASN A 26 -2.07 16.50 -4.63
C ASN A 26 -3.33 16.43 -5.52
N LYS A 27 -4.07 15.32 -5.46
CA LYS A 27 -5.34 15.15 -6.20
C LYS A 27 -6.53 15.35 -5.25
N SER A 28 -7.73 15.39 -5.82
CA SER A 28 -8.97 15.56 -5.06
C SER A 28 -10.07 14.59 -5.46
N GLY A 29 -11.03 14.38 -4.56
CA GLY A 29 -12.23 13.57 -4.77
C GLY A 29 -11.96 12.08 -4.82
N LYS A 30 -12.66 11.37 -5.72
CA LYS A 30 -12.72 9.89 -5.73
C LYS A 30 -11.34 9.20 -5.77
N SER A 31 -10.33 9.80 -6.40
CA SER A 31 -8.99 9.23 -6.44
C SER A 31 -8.35 9.12 -5.06
N VAL A 32 -8.59 10.10 -4.17
CA VAL A 32 -8.07 10.09 -2.80
C VAL A 32 -8.70 8.95 -2.02
N LEU A 33 -10.04 8.82 -2.09
CA LEU A 33 -10.78 7.78 -1.38
C LEU A 33 -10.36 6.37 -1.81
N ILE A 34 -10.18 6.15 -3.12
CA ILE A 34 -9.70 4.87 -3.66
C ILE A 34 -8.27 4.60 -3.16
N CYS A 35 -7.38 5.59 -3.23
CA CYS A 35 -6.00 5.41 -2.79
C CYS A 35 -5.90 5.08 -1.30
N VAL A 36 -6.68 5.78 -0.45
CA VAL A 36 -6.73 5.50 0.99
C VAL A 36 -7.21 4.09 1.26
N LYS A 37 -8.24 3.63 0.54
CA LYS A 37 -8.74 2.25 0.63
C LYS A 37 -7.68 1.24 0.21
N ASP A 38 -7.04 1.44 -0.93
CA ASP A 38 -6.04 0.52 -1.48
C ASP A 38 -4.80 0.44 -0.57
N VAL A 39 -4.36 1.56 0.02
CA VAL A 39 -3.26 1.54 1.01
C VAL A 39 -3.63 0.64 2.20
N LYS A 40 -4.86 0.74 2.72
CA LYS A 40 -5.32 -0.10 3.82
C LYS A 40 -5.40 -1.57 3.39
N GLU A 41 -5.94 -1.86 2.21
CA GLU A 41 -6.10 -3.20 1.66
C GLU A 41 -4.76 -3.92 1.48
N TYR A 42 -3.77 -3.23 0.91
CA TYR A 42 -2.47 -3.82 0.57
C TYR A 42 -1.41 -3.61 1.65
N TRP A 43 -1.74 -2.98 2.78
CA TRP A 43 -0.78 -2.61 3.83
C TRP A 43 0.12 -3.77 4.23
N LEU A 44 -0.47 -4.95 4.47
CA LEU A 44 0.25 -6.14 4.92
C LEU A 44 1.23 -6.70 3.90
N VAL A 45 1.04 -6.42 2.61
CA VAL A 45 1.92 -6.86 1.51
C VAL A 45 3.12 -5.92 1.32
N LEU A 46 3.03 -4.68 1.81
CA LEU A 46 4.11 -3.72 1.73
C LEU A 46 5.24 -4.06 2.70
N ASN A 47 6.48 -3.88 2.24
CA ASN A 47 7.67 -3.99 3.09
C ASN A 47 7.78 -2.79 4.04
N SER A 48 8.62 -2.90 5.07
CA SER A 48 8.82 -1.85 6.08
C SER A 48 9.21 -0.51 5.46
N TYR A 49 10.18 -0.49 4.55
CA TYR A 49 10.64 0.71 3.86
C TYR A 49 9.49 1.46 3.14
N THR A 50 8.65 0.72 2.42
CA THR A 50 7.52 1.30 1.68
C THR A 50 6.49 1.87 2.64
N ARG A 51 6.18 1.16 3.73
CA ARG A 51 5.25 1.62 4.78
C ARG A 51 5.76 2.88 5.47
N GLU A 52 7.05 2.94 5.81
CA GLU A 52 7.68 4.11 6.40
C GLU A 52 7.63 5.31 5.47
N CYS A 53 7.90 5.11 4.18
CA CYS A 53 7.78 6.17 3.18
C CYS A 53 6.34 6.69 3.04
N ILE A 54 5.35 5.79 2.98
CA ILE A 54 3.94 6.18 2.91
C ILE A 54 3.52 6.94 4.18
N GLN A 55 3.87 6.41 5.35
CA GLN A 55 3.59 7.06 6.64
C GLN A 55 4.17 8.48 6.66
N HIS A 56 5.44 8.62 6.28
CA HIS A 56 6.11 9.92 6.23
C HIS A 56 5.40 10.88 5.27
N ASN A 57 5.16 10.48 4.03
CA ASN A 57 4.56 11.36 3.02
C ASN A 57 3.14 11.79 3.41
N VAL A 58 2.31 10.87 3.89
CA VAL A 58 0.92 11.17 4.32
C VAL A 58 0.94 12.11 5.53
N LYS A 59 1.80 11.84 6.53
CA LYS A 59 1.89 12.68 7.72
C LYS A 59 2.37 14.10 7.37
N SER A 60 3.40 14.22 6.54
CA SER A 60 3.91 15.53 6.09
C SER A 60 2.82 16.28 5.32
N TYR A 61 2.13 15.62 4.38
CA TYR A 61 1.04 16.24 3.63
C TYR A 61 -0.09 16.77 4.52
N VAL A 62 -0.54 15.98 5.51
CA VAL A 62 -1.59 16.40 6.44
C VAL A 62 -1.16 17.60 7.28
N ASN A 63 0.09 17.60 7.77
CA ASN A 63 0.63 18.71 8.56
C ASN A 63 0.74 20.00 7.73
N ASP A 64 1.31 19.90 6.53
CA ASP A 64 1.57 21.05 5.66
C ASP A 64 0.27 21.65 5.13
N ASN A 65 -0.79 20.85 4.99
CA ASN A 65 -2.08 21.26 4.42
C ASN A 65 -3.20 21.41 5.44
N GLY A 66 -2.93 21.34 6.74
CA GLY A 66 -3.96 21.40 7.80
C GLY A 66 -4.90 22.62 7.71
N TYR A 67 -4.44 23.72 7.11
CA TYR A 67 -5.26 24.91 6.86
C TYR A 67 -6.43 24.66 5.89
N LEU A 68 -6.33 23.65 5.00
CA LEU A 68 -7.38 23.29 4.04
C LEU A 68 -8.58 22.59 4.69
N LEU A 69 -8.53 22.21 5.97
CA LEU A 69 -9.69 21.68 6.70
C LEU A 69 -10.87 22.67 6.77
N LYS A 70 -10.60 23.96 6.55
CA LYS A 70 -11.62 25.02 6.47
C LYS A 70 -12.19 25.19 5.06
N SER A 71 -11.65 24.50 4.06
CA SER A 71 -12.09 24.59 2.66
C SER A 71 -13.27 23.64 2.40
N ASP A 72 -14.33 24.15 1.79
CA ASP A 72 -15.46 23.31 1.36
C ASP A 72 -15.09 22.31 0.24
N TYR A 73 -13.95 22.53 -0.43
CA TYR A 73 -13.53 21.70 -1.57
C TYR A 73 -12.53 20.60 -1.16
N PHE A 74 -11.60 20.91 -0.27
CA PHE A 74 -10.49 19.99 0.08
C PHE A 74 -10.64 19.31 1.44
N LYS A 75 -11.61 19.73 2.26
CA LYS A 75 -11.77 19.20 3.62
C LYS A 75 -11.92 17.69 3.64
N ASP A 76 -12.78 17.13 2.80
CA ASP A 76 -13.06 15.68 2.82
C ASP A 76 -11.82 14.85 2.43
N ASP A 77 -11.07 15.31 1.42
CA ASP A 77 -9.83 14.67 0.99
C ASP A 77 -8.77 14.71 2.09
N LEU A 78 -8.60 15.86 2.74
CA LEU A 78 -7.64 16.03 3.83
C LEU A 78 -8.05 15.24 5.07
N THR A 79 -9.35 15.16 5.37
CA THR A 79 -9.89 14.29 6.42
C THR A 79 -9.55 12.83 6.12
N ALA A 80 -9.75 12.35 4.89
CA ALA A 80 -9.42 10.99 4.51
C ALA A 80 -7.92 10.67 4.68
N TRP A 81 -7.04 11.60 4.28
CA TRP A 81 -5.59 11.46 4.51
C TRP A 81 -5.23 11.47 6.00
N SER A 82 -5.88 12.32 6.79
CA SER A 82 -5.66 12.40 8.24
C SER A 82 -6.10 11.13 8.96
N GLU A 83 -7.24 10.56 8.56
CA GLU A 83 -7.71 9.26 9.06
C GLU A 83 -6.75 8.13 8.69
N LEU A 84 -6.20 8.14 7.47
CA LEU A 84 -5.18 7.18 7.07
C LEU A 84 -3.91 7.32 7.92
N ALA A 85 -3.46 8.54 8.21
CA ALA A 85 -2.29 8.78 9.05
C ALA A 85 -2.46 8.17 10.45
N ASN A 86 -3.64 8.34 11.05
CA ASN A 86 -3.98 7.75 12.34
C ASN A 86 -4.00 6.23 12.27
N TRP A 87 -4.71 5.67 11.29
CA TRP A 87 -4.79 4.22 11.08
C TRP A 87 -3.42 3.58 10.88
N ILE A 88 -2.51 4.22 10.12
CA ILE A 88 -1.14 3.72 9.93
C ILE A 88 -0.37 3.70 11.25
N ASN A 89 -0.51 4.73 12.09
CA ASN A 89 0.17 4.77 13.39
C ASN A 89 -0.32 3.64 14.31
N GLU A 90 -1.62 3.35 14.31
CA GLU A 90 -2.22 2.23 15.05
C GLU A 90 -1.76 0.86 14.51
N ASN A 91 -1.54 0.76 13.20
CA ASN A 91 -1.15 -0.48 12.51
C ASN A 91 0.35 -0.58 12.20
N ARG A 92 1.18 0.24 12.88
CA ARG A 92 2.63 0.29 12.66
C ARG A 92 3.31 -1.03 13.02
N SER A 93 2.84 -1.68 14.08
CA SER A 93 3.35 -2.95 14.59
C SER A 93 2.79 -4.18 13.89
N SER A 94 1.89 -4.01 12.91
CA SER A 94 1.33 -5.10 12.11
C SER A 94 2.43 -5.65 11.19
N THR A 95 3.38 -6.38 11.76
CA THR A 95 4.41 -7.08 11.00
C THR A 95 3.69 -8.07 10.11
N SER A 96 3.96 -7.96 8.80
CA SER A 96 3.51 -8.98 7.86
C SER A 96 4.08 -10.30 8.35
N THR A 97 3.23 -11.17 8.87
CA THR A 97 3.62 -12.54 9.12
C THR A 97 3.59 -13.22 7.76
N THR A 98 4.57 -12.94 6.89
CA THR A 98 4.92 -13.82 5.76
C THR A 98 5.61 -15.08 6.27
N GLY A 99 5.04 -15.66 7.31
CA GLY A 99 5.14 -17.04 7.73
C GLY A 99 3.76 -17.67 7.68
N THR A 100 2.93 -17.32 6.68
CA THR A 100 1.71 -18.10 6.42
C THR A 100 2.09 -19.28 5.54
N THR A 101 2.09 -20.46 6.15
CA THR A 101 2.04 -21.82 5.57
C THR A 101 0.76 -22.05 4.74
N ALA A 102 0.28 -21.05 4.01
CA ALA A 102 -0.75 -21.25 3.02
C ALA A 102 -0.12 -21.95 1.82
N LYS A 103 -0.58 -23.17 1.54
CA LYS A 103 -0.23 -23.92 0.33
C LYS A 103 -0.30 -22.98 -0.88
N PRO A 104 0.75 -22.89 -1.71
CA PRO A 104 0.70 -22.05 -2.89
C PRO A 104 -0.47 -22.50 -3.77
N ILE A 105 -1.29 -21.54 -4.22
CA ILE A 105 -2.45 -21.75 -5.11
C ILE A 105 -2.00 -22.33 -6.47
N VAL A 106 -0.71 -22.31 -6.75
CA VAL A 106 -0.08 -22.89 -7.94
C VAL A 106 0.84 -24.04 -7.50
N PRO A 107 0.84 -25.20 -8.19
CA PRO A 107 1.82 -26.24 -7.95
C PRO A 107 3.21 -25.63 -8.25
N VAL A 108 3.98 -25.36 -7.20
CA VAL A 108 5.41 -25.05 -7.36
C VAL A 108 6.07 -26.35 -7.73
N LEU A 109 6.52 -26.47 -8.99
CA LEU A 109 7.30 -27.62 -9.43
C LEU A 109 8.57 -27.69 -8.57
N PRO A 110 8.94 -28.89 -8.07
CA PRO A 110 10.16 -29.04 -7.30
C PRO A 110 11.36 -28.61 -8.15
N VAL A 111 12.17 -27.70 -7.61
CA VAL A 111 13.45 -27.37 -8.21
C VAL A 111 14.34 -28.60 -8.05
N ILE A 112 14.48 -29.38 -9.12
CA ILE A 112 15.43 -30.50 -9.16
C ILE A 112 16.82 -29.87 -9.31
N ASN A 113 17.68 -30.07 -8.31
CA ASN A 113 19.07 -29.65 -8.40
C ASN A 113 19.82 -30.66 -9.28
N PRO A 114 20.37 -30.30 -10.45
CA PRO A 114 20.97 -31.27 -11.38
C PRO A 114 22.27 -31.93 -10.88
N LYS A 115 22.72 -31.62 -9.65
CA LYS A 115 24.01 -32.10 -9.10
C LYS A 115 23.91 -33.31 -8.17
N GLN A 116 22.79 -34.01 -8.17
CA GLN A 116 22.67 -35.31 -7.50
C GLN A 116 21.94 -36.32 -8.39
N MET A 117 22.53 -36.64 -9.53
CA MET A 117 22.46 -37.99 -10.09
C MET A 117 23.91 -38.43 -10.28
N GLY A 118 24.23 -39.60 -9.71
CA GLY A 118 25.60 -40.08 -9.48
C GLY A 118 26.41 -40.37 -10.73
#